data_AF-A0A7V3YET8-F1
#
_entry.id   AF-A0A7V3YET8-F1
#
_cell.length_a   1.000
_cell.length_b   1.000
_cell.length_c   1.000
_cell.angle_alpha   90.00
_cell.angle_beta   90.00
_cell.angle_gamma   90.00
#
_symmetry.space_group_name_H-M   'P 1'
#
loop_
_entity.id
_entity.type
_entity.pdbx_description
1 polymer ?
#
loop_
_entity_poly.entity_id
_entity_poly.type
_entity_poly.pdbx_seq_one_letter_code
_entity_poly.pdbx_strand_id
1 'polypeptide(L)'
;MSQVLESLREKIHEIDQQLVQLLQKRIQTALQIGQIKSDLGLPIFDPQREQEVITHVLDVPHAPMDSESLKTLFIHILEICRKAEMNAYSTPQKIKGNGHDCCDAR
;
A
#
# COMPACT_ATOMS: atom_id res chain seq x y z
N MET A 1 -3.09 37.60 9.17
CA MET A 1 -2.13 36.50 9.41
C MET A 1 -0.83 36.83 8.69
N SER A 2 0.33 36.34 9.18
CA SER A 2 1.64 36.61 8.57
C SER A 2 1.75 35.94 7.19
N GLN A 3 2.16 36.67 6.15
CA GLN A 3 2.37 36.11 4.80
C GLN A 3 3.40 34.97 4.77
N VAL A 4 4.39 34.99 5.67
CA VAL A 4 5.40 33.93 5.80
C VAL A 4 4.79 32.63 6.34
N LEU A 5 3.80 32.73 7.23
CA LEU A 5 3.13 31.54 7.75
C LEU A 5 2.31 30.85 6.65
N GLU A 6 1.64 31.64 5.80
CA GLU A 6 0.79 31.10 4.76
C GLU A 6 1.59 30.40 3.66
N SER A 7 2.72 30.97 3.23
CA SER A 7 3.58 30.32 2.24
C SER A 7 4.20 29.01 2.75
N LEU A 8 4.49 28.90 4.05
CA LEU A 8 4.94 27.64 4.65
C LEU A 8 3.82 26.58 4.67
N ARG A 9 2.57 26.98 4.87
CA ARG A 9 1.41 26.07 4.82
C ARG A 9 1.14 25.58 3.41
N GLU A 10 1.26 26.45 2.41
CA GLU A 10 1.17 26.05 1.00
C GLU A 10 2.25 25.03 0.65
N LYS A 11 3.49 25.24 1.12
CA LYS A 11 4.57 24.27 0.97
C LYS A 11 4.28 22.93 1.64
N ILE A 12 3.68 22.92 2.83
CA ILE A 12 3.23 21.68 3.48
C ILE A 12 2.18 20.98 2.62
N HIS A 13 1.22 21.73 2.07
CA HIS A 13 0.18 21.16 1.22
C HIS A 13 0.76 20.48 -0.03
N GLU A 14 1.74 21.10 -0.68
CA GLU A 14 2.45 20.50 -1.81
C GLU A 14 3.19 19.21 -1.43
N ILE A 15 3.83 19.18 -0.26
CA ILE A 15 4.50 17.98 0.27
C ILE A 15 3.46 16.89 0.55
N ASP A 16 2.33 17.22 1.16
CA ASP A 16 1.26 16.27 1.47
C ASP A 16 0.71 15.61 0.20
N GLN A 17 0.52 16.39 -0.87
CA GLN A 17 0.10 15.84 -2.17
C GLN A 17 1.11 14.82 -2.71
N GLN A 18 2.41 15.11 -2.60
CA GLN A 18 3.47 14.18 -3.02
C GLN A 18 3.50 12.92 -2.15
N LEU A 19 3.31 13.06 -0.84
CA LEU A 19 3.21 11.92 0.09
C LEU A 19 2.05 11.00 -0.28
N VAL A 20 0.86 11.55 -0.58
CA VAL A 20 -0.29 10.76 -1.01
C VAL A 20 0.02 9.98 -2.29
N GLN A 21 0.66 10.62 -3.28
CA GLN A 21 1.04 9.94 -4.52
C GLN A 21 2.04 8.81 -4.29
N LEU A 22 3.03 9.01 -3.42
CA LEU A 22 4.01 7.98 -3.07
C LEU A 22 3.37 6.81 -2.31
N LEU A 23 2.47 7.10 -1.37
CA LEU A 23 1.73 6.09 -0.62
C LEU A 23 0.80 5.27 -1.53
N GLN A 24 0.10 5.92 -2.47
CA GLN A 24 -0.70 5.21 -3.47
C GLN A 24 0.15 4.24 -4.29
N LYS A 25 1.30 4.67 -4.80
CA LYS A 25 2.23 3.80 -5.53
C LYS A 25 2.66 2.61 -4.68
N ARG A 26 3.03 2.85 -3.41
CA ARG A 26 3.42 1.78 -2.47
C ARG A 26 2.31 0.76 -2.25
N ILE A 27 1.07 1.23 -2.07
CA ILE A 27 -0.10 0.36 -1.89
C ILE A 27 -0.39 -0.44 -3.15
N GLN A 28 -0.31 0.17 -4.34
CA GLN A 28 -0.50 -0.54 -5.61
C GLN A 28 0.54 -1.66 -5.79
N THR A 29 1.80 -1.40 -5.45
CA THR A 29 2.84 -2.44 -5.46
C THR A 29 2.53 -3.56 -4.47
N ALA A 30 2.06 -3.24 -3.26
CA ALA A 30 1.63 -4.25 -2.29
C ALA A 30 0.45 -5.09 -2.83
N LEU A 31 -0.55 -4.47 -3.44
CA LEU A 31 -1.68 -5.19 -4.06
C LEU A 31 -1.22 -6.19 -5.14
N GLN A 32 -0.25 -5.82 -5.98
CA GLN A 32 0.32 -6.74 -6.97
C GLN A 32 1.02 -7.94 -6.30
N ILE A 33 1.76 -7.70 -5.22
CA ILE A 33 2.37 -8.76 -4.41
C ILE A 33 1.29 -9.64 -3.77
N GLY A 34 0.22 -9.04 -3.22
CA GLY A 34 -0.92 -9.75 -2.66
C GLY A 34 -1.60 -10.66 -3.67
N GLN A 35 -1.77 -10.24 -4.93
CA GLN A 35 -2.30 -11.07 -6.00
C GLN A 35 -1.41 -12.28 -6.26
N ILE A 36 -0.09 -12.08 -6.38
CA ILE A 36 0.87 -13.18 -6.59
C ILE A 36 0.84 -14.16 -5.41
N LYS A 37 0.82 -13.64 -4.17
CA LYS A 37 0.69 -14.47 -2.96
C LYS A 37 -0.60 -15.28 -2.98
N SER A 38 -1.71 -14.67 -3.40
CA SER A 38 -3.00 -15.35 -3.53
C SER A 38 -2.93 -16.49 -4.56
N ASP A 39 -2.36 -16.23 -5.73
CA ASP A 39 -2.23 -17.22 -6.80
C ASP A 39 -1.33 -18.40 -6.38
N LEU A 40 -0.37 -18.16 -5.48
CA LEU A 40 0.54 -19.15 -4.92
C LEU A 40 0.04 -19.79 -3.60
N GLY A 41 -1.09 -19.36 -3.05
CA GLY A 41 -1.61 -19.82 -1.76
C GLY A 41 -0.73 -19.44 -0.56
N LEU A 42 0.05 -18.37 -0.66
CA LEU A 42 0.93 -17.86 0.38
C LEU A 42 0.18 -16.93 1.35
N PRO A 43 0.58 -16.88 2.63
CA PRO A 43 -0.02 -15.96 3.60
C PRO A 43 0.28 -14.50 3.24
N ILE A 44 -0.73 -13.64 3.44
CA ILE A 44 -0.59 -12.18 3.26
C ILE A 44 0.41 -11.62 4.29
N PHE A 45 0.26 -12.03 5.55
CA PHE A 45 1.11 -11.60 6.65
C PHE A 45 2.45 -12.35 6.65
N ASP A 46 3.54 -11.59 6.57
CA ASP A 46 4.92 -12.08 6.59
C ASP A 46 5.75 -11.23 7.57
N PRO A 47 5.92 -11.67 8.83
CA PRO A 47 6.63 -10.92 9.86
C PRO A 47 8.09 -10.63 9.49
N GLN A 48 8.75 -11.60 8.86
CA GLN A 48 10.16 -11.47 8.48
C GLN A 48 10.29 -10.37 7.44
N ARG A 49 9.43 -10.38 6.42
CA ARG A 49 9.47 -9.35 5.38
C ARG A 49 9.16 -7.95 5.92
N GLU A 50 8.23 -7.83 6.86
CA GLU A 50 7.94 -6.54 7.50
C GLU A 50 9.12 -6.00 8.29
N GLN A 51 9.82 -6.88 9.01
CA GLN A 51 11.01 -6.50 9.75
C GLN A 51 12.13 -6.02 8.82
N GLU A 52 12.32 -6.68 7.67
CA GLU A 52 13.26 -6.21 6.64
C GLU A 52 12.92 -4.81 6.11
N VAL A 53 11.63 -4.53 5.89
CA VAL A 53 11.18 -3.19 5.46
C VAL A 53 11.49 -2.15 6.54
N ILE A 54 11.25 -2.46 7.82
CA ILE A 54 11.56 -1.57 8.93
C ILE A 54 13.06 -1.33 9.04
N THR A 55 13.90 -2.37 8.97
CA THR A 55 15.36 -2.21 8.98
C THR A 55 15.82 -1.32 7.83
N HIS A 56 15.33 -1.56 6.62
CA HIS A 56 15.71 -0.78 5.45
C HIS A 56 15.39 0.72 5.59
N VAL A 57 14.23 1.08 6.15
CA VAL A 57 13.86 2.49 6.30
C VAL A 57 14.63 3.19 7.41
N LEU A 58 15.03 2.45 8.45
CA LEU A 58 15.87 2.96 9.53
C LEU A 58 17.31 3.21 9.09
N ASP A 59 17.80 2.50 8.07
CA ASP A 59 19.12 2.71 7.48
C ASP A 59 19.20 3.98 6.60
N VAL A 60 18.07 4.54 6.19
CA VAL A 60 18.01 5.79 5.41
C VAL A 60 18.19 6.99 6.36
N PRO A 61 19.00 8.02 6.02
CA PRO A 61 19.10 9.23 6.83
C PRO A 61 17.73 9.90 7.04
N HIS A 62 17.32 10.04 8.30
CA HIS A 62 15.96 10.44 8.66
C HIS A 62 15.85 11.64 9.61
N ALA A 63 16.96 12.26 10.01
CA ALA A 63 16.91 13.51 10.78
C ALA A 63 16.14 14.61 10.00
N PRO A 64 15.25 15.38 10.65
CA PRO A 64 15.08 15.55 12.09
C PRO A 64 14.09 14.57 12.76
N MET A 65 13.56 13.58 12.04
CA MET A 65 12.73 12.53 12.62
C MET A 65 13.61 11.55 13.40
N ASP A 66 13.14 11.09 14.56
CA ASP A 66 13.80 10.02 15.31
C ASP A 66 13.40 8.63 14.78
N SER A 67 14.21 7.63 15.09
CA SER A 67 14.00 6.26 14.62
C SER A 67 12.71 5.61 15.12
N GLU A 68 12.23 5.97 16.33
CA GLU A 68 11.01 5.40 16.90
C GLU A 68 9.76 5.93 16.18
N SER A 69 9.73 7.23 15.92
CA SER A 69 8.68 7.88 15.12
C SER A 69 8.64 7.32 13.70
N LEU A 70 9.80 7.18 13.04
CA LEU A 70 9.87 6.62 11.68
C LEU A 70 9.39 5.17 11.64
N LYS A 71 9.83 4.36 12.61
CA LYS A 71 9.38 2.97 12.75
C LYS A 71 7.87 2.89 12.93
N THR A 72 7.30 3.69 13.82
CA THR A 72 5.86 3.72 14.10
C THR A 72 5.06 4.08 12.86
N LEU A 73 5.52 5.10 12.11
CA LEU A 73 4.90 5.48 10.84
C LEU A 73 4.90 4.32 9.85
N PHE A 74 6.03 3.66 9.66
CA PHE A 74 6.13 2.56 8.69
C PHE A 74 5.35 1.31 9.10
N ILE A 75 5.20 1.03 10.40
CA ILE A 75 4.30 -0.03 10.88
C ILE A 75 2.86 0.25 10.43
N HIS A 76 2.37 1.48 10.60
CA HIS A 76 1.02 1.84 10.15
C HIS A 76 0.87 1.79 8.63
N ILE A 77 1.89 2.19 7.87
CA ILE A 77 1.87 2.06 6.42
C ILE A 77 1.79 0.58 6.01
N LEU A 78 2.54 -0.31 6.66
CA LEU A 78 2.47 -1.76 6.44
C LEU A 78 1.09 -2.33 6.79
N GLU A 79 0.50 -1.92 7.91
CA GLU A 79 -0.87 -2.30 8.29
C GLU A 79 -1.91 -1.92 7.23
N ILE A 80 -1.81 -0.70 6.68
CA ILE A 80 -2.70 -0.24 5.61
C ILE A 80 -2.52 -1.08 4.34
N CYS A 81 -1.28 -1.39 3.96
CA CYS A 81 -1.00 -2.26 2.82
C CYS A 81 -1.59 -3.67 3.01
N ARG A 82 -1.40 -4.30 4.17
CA ARG A 82 -2.00 -5.61 4.47
C ARG A 82 -3.51 -5.60 4.37
N LYS A 83 -4.16 -4.55 4.90
CA LYS A 83 -5.62 -4.38 4.81
C LYS A 83 -6.07 -4.28 3.35
N ALA A 84 -5.33 -3.55 2.52
CA ALA A 84 -5.63 -3.43 1.10
C ALA A 84 -5.51 -4.79 0.38
N GLU A 85 -4.45 -5.56 0.64
CA GLU A 85 -4.25 -6.92 0.12
C GLU A 85 -5.39 -7.87 0.54
N MET A 86 -5.81 -7.82 1.80
CA MET A 86 -6.91 -8.66 2.32
C MET A 86 -8.28 -8.30 1.73
N ASN A 87 -8.54 -7.01 1.49
CA ASN A 87 -9.79 -6.58 0.85
C ASN A 87 -9.88 -7.07 -0.60
N ALA A 88 -8.76 -7.12 -1.31
CA ALA A 88 -8.70 -7.70 -2.65
C ALA A 88 -8.96 -9.23 -2.64
N TYR A 89 -8.49 -9.94 -1.60
CA TYR A 89 -8.72 -11.39 -1.42
C TYR A 89 -10.21 -11.75 -1.25
N SER A 90 -11.01 -10.88 -0.62
CA SER A 90 -12.43 -11.12 -0.34
C SER A 90 -13.35 -10.94 -1.55
N THR A 91 -12.85 -10.46 -2.69
CA THR A 91 -13.65 -10.26 -3.90
C THR A 91 -13.38 -11.42 -4.86
N PRO A 92 -14.28 -12.41 -5.01
CA PRO A 92 -14.12 -13.41 -6.05
C PRO A 92 -14.23 -12.69 -7.39
N GLN A 93 -13.10 -12.56 -8.07
CA GLN A 93 -13.05 -12.20 -9.48
C GLN A 93 -13.89 -13.26 -10.21
N LYS A 94 -15.07 -12.85 -10.69
CA LYS A 94 -15.94 -13.69 -11.52
C LYS A 94 -15.06 -14.31 -12.60
N ILE A 95 -14.86 -15.62 -12.51
CA ILE A 95 -14.43 -16.43 -13.63
C ILE A 95 -15.39 -16.05 -14.75
N LYS A 96 -14.90 -15.40 -15.80
CA LYS A 96 -15.68 -15.24 -17.04
C LYS A 96 -15.88 -16.66 -17.56
N GLY A 97 -16.99 -17.26 -17.12
CA GLY A 97 -17.50 -18.49 -17.69
C GLY A 97 -17.61 -18.25 -19.19
N ASN A 98 -16.80 -19.00 -19.92
CA ASN A 98 -16.81 -19.06 -21.36
C ASN A 98 -18.27 -19.29 -21.79
N GLY A 99 -18.78 -18.46 -22.70
CA GLY A 99 -20.11 -18.61 -23.25
C GLY A 99 -20.24 -20.03 -23.81
N HIS A 100 -21.11 -20.82 -23.20
CA HIS A 100 -21.67 -21.97 -23.88
C HIS A 100 -23.02 -21.50 -24.40
N ASP A 101 -23.10 -21.44 -25.72
CA ASP A 101 -24.28 -21.08 -26.48
C ASP A 101 -25.52 -21.80 -25.95
N CYS A 102 -26.51 -21.00 -25.60
CA CYS A 102 -27.89 -21.43 -25.47
C CYS A 102 -28.50 -21.56 -26.87
N CYS A 103 -29.21 -22.67 -27.09
CA CYS A 103 -30.23 -22.88 -28.12
C CYS A 103 -29.74 -23.02 -29.57
N ASP A 104 -29.88 -24.22 -30.15
CA ASP A 104 -30.98 -24.47 -31.09
C ASP A 104 -30.96 -25.90 -31.68
N ALA A 105 -32.17 -26.35 -32.02
CA ALA A 105 -32.54 -27.48 -32.88
C ALA A 105 -32.58 -28.90 -32.28
N ARG A 106 -33.73 -29.24 -31.68
CA ARG A 106 -34.68 -30.21 -32.27
C ARG A 106 -36.05 -30.14 -31.61
#